data_AF-A0A4R3QIZ0-F1
#
_entry.id   AF-A0A4R3QIZ0-F1
#
_cell.length_a   1.000
_cell.length_b   1.000
_cell.length_c   1.000
_cell.angle_alpha   90.00
_cell.angle_beta   90.00
_cell.angle_gamma   90.00
#
_symmetry.space_group_name_H-M   'P 1'
#
loop_
_entity.id
_entity.type
_entity.pdbx_description
1 polymer ?
#
loop_
_entity_poly.entity_id
_entity_poly.type
_entity_poly.pdbx_seq_one_letter_code
_entity_poly.pdbx_strand_id
1 'polypeptide(L)'
;MAGAPYTTQLQAGLGLVSETKALLDLWTPGMGAGRLQEVARESGRFPTVTARRLRNIVAECFAPRYLVGGAAPAAHLKKLAASIPAADLLQLMLVFTCRANPILGGFIREVYWPRYAGGYTEISNDDAKMFVERAIDDGRTSKRWSETTVRRVSGYLTGCCADYGLLEKGLRSTRRILPYRVAPTAAGYLAYELHLAGLGDNAVLAHEDWQLFGMGREDVLDELKRLSLKGLLIVQAAGDVVRIGWKYQTMEALCDVIS
;
A
#
# COMPACT_ATOMS: atom_id res chain seq x y z
N MET A 1 -0.97 -15.50 14.11
CA MET A 1 -1.42 -16.34 12.97
C MET A 1 -0.39 -16.20 11.87
N ALA A 2 0.11 -17.30 11.28
CA ALA A 2 0.99 -17.19 10.12
C ALA A 2 0.21 -16.51 8.98
N GLY A 3 0.73 -15.39 8.48
CA GLY A 3 0.13 -14.67 7.35
C GLY A 3 0.11 -15.52 6.08
N ALA A 4 -0.65 -15.08 5.07
CA ALA A 4 -0.65 -15.74 3.77
C ALA A 4 0.78 -15.88 3.22
N PRO A 5 1.14 -17.04 2.62
CA PRO A 5 2.49 -17.26 2.13
C PRO A 5 2.85 -16.24 1.04
N TYR A 6 4.12 -15.86 1.02
CA TYR A 6 4.68 -15.02 -0.02
C TYR A 6 4.59 -15.68 -1.39
N THR A 7 4.16 -14.89 -2.36
CA THR A 7 3.97 -15.31 -3.75
C THR A 7 4.83 -14.49 -4.69
N THR A 8 4.95 -14.94 -5.93
CA THR A 8 5.64 -14.22 -7.00
C THR A 8 4.74 -13.19 -7.69
N GLN A 9 3.56 -12.87 -7.14
CA GLN A 9 2.58 -12.00 -7.79
C GLN A 9 3.10 -10.58 -8.02
N LEU A 10 4.01 -10.08 -7.20
CA LEU A 10 4.66 -8.78 -7.40
C LEU A 10 5.41 -8.69 -8.75
N GLN A 11 5.78 -9.83 -9.35
CA GLN A 11 6.38 -9.86 -10.68
C GLN A 11 5.37 -9.50 -11.80
N ALA A 12 4.07 -9.68 -11.55
CA ALA A 12 3.02 -9.28 -12.47
C ALA A 12 2.96 -7.77 -12.65
N GLY A 13 3.42 -6.99 -11.68
CA GLY A 13 3.48 -5.54 -11.78
C GLY A 13 3.93 -4.90 -10.48
N LEU A 14 4.81 -3.90 -10.62
CA LEU A 14 5.31 -3.06 -9.55
C LEU A 14 4.19 -2.15 -8.98
N GLY A 15 4.49 -0.87 -8.72
CA GLY A 15 3.50 0.08 -8.24
C GLY A 15 2.43 0.37 -9.29
N LEU A 16 2.79 0.38 -10.59
CA LEU A 16 1.89 0.64 -11.72
C LEU A 16 1.01 1.88 -11.48
N VAL A 17 1.62 2.96 -10.98
CA VAL A 17 0.91 4.15 -10.50
C VAL A 17 0.08 4.79 -11.60
N SER A 18 0.68 5.01 -12.77
CA SER A 18 0.03 5.66 -13.90
C SER A 18 -1.13 4.81 -14.43
N GLU A 19 -0.91 3.52 -14.58
CA GLU A 19 -1.93 2.58 -15.03
C GLU A 19 -3.07 2.45 -14.02
N THR A 20 -2.75 2.41 -12.72
CA THR A 20 -3.74 2.36 -11.66
C THR A 20 -4.63 3.61 -11.68
N LYS A 21 -4.05 4.81 -11.82
CA LYS A 21 -4.82 6.06 -11.95
C LYS A 21 -5.75 6.02 -13.17
N ALA A 22 -5.25 5.59 -14.32
CA ALA A 22 -6.06 5.47 -15.54
C ALA A 22 -7.19 4.44 -15.37
N LEU A 23 -6.93 3.31 -14.70
CA LEU A 23 -7.95 2.30 -14.41
C LEU A 23 -8.98 2.77 -13.39
N LEU A 24 -8.58 3.51 -12.33
CA LEU A 24 -9.52 4.14 -11.39
C LEU A 24 -10.47 5.11 -12.11
N ASP A 25 -9.95 5.91 -13.04
CA ASP A 25 -10.77 6.85 -13.80
C ASP A 25 -11.78 6.14 -14.73
N LEU A 26 -11.40 5.00 -15.31
CA LEU A 26 -12.30 4.20 -16.15
C LEU A 26 -13.30 3.33 -15.37
N TRP A 27 -12.93 2.89 -14.17
CA TRP A 27 -13.74 1.99 -13.37
C TRP A 27 -15.03 2.68 -12.87
N THR A 28 -16.15 1.97 -12.91
CA THR A 28 -17.40 2.38 -12.26
C THR A 28 -17.92 1.28 -11.34
N PRO A 29 -18.73 1.61 -10.33
CA PRO A 29 -19.37 0.61 -9.47
C PRO A 29 -20.05 -0.50 -10.27
N GLY A 30 -19.87 -1.75 -9.84
CA GLY A 30 -20.36 -2.94 -10.53
C GLY A 30 -19.42 -3.52 -11.59
N MET A 31 -18.36 -2.81 -12.01
CA MET A 31 -17.36 -3.37 -12.92
C MET A 31 -16.44 -4.37 -12.21
N GLY A 32 -16.51 -5.63 -12.65
CA GLY A 32 -15.48 -6.63 -12.36
C GLY A 32 -14.25 -6.49 -13.27
N ALA A 33 -13.22 -7.30 -13.00
CA ALA A 33 -11.95 -7.26 -13.73
C ALA A 33 -12.10 -7.44 -15.26
N GLY A 34 -12.96 -8.37 -15.70
CA GLY A 34 -13.20 -8.60 -17.12
C GLY A 34 -13.79 -7.37 -17.83
N ARG A 35 -14.83 -6.75 -17.24
CA ARG A 35 -15.43 -5.55 -17.82
C ARG A 35 -14.48 -4.35 -17.81
N LEU A 36 -13.72 -4.17 -16.73
CA LEU A 36 -12.72 -3.12 -16.66
C LEU A 36 -11.62 -3.29 -17.72
N GLN A 37 -11.20 -4.54 -17.99
CA GLN A 37 -10.24 -4.83 -19.05
C GLN A 37 -10.77 -4.46 -20.44
N GLU A 38 -12.03 -4.77 -20.74
CA GLU A 38 -12.68 -4.40 -22.01
C GLU A 38 -12.71 -2.89 -22.20
N VAL A 39 -13.22 -2.17 -21.19
CA VAL A 39 -13.29 -0.70 -21.19
C VAL A 39 -11.90 -0.08 -21.33
N ALA A 40 -10.90 -0.59 -20.60
CA ALA A 40 -9.53 -0.12 -20.69
C ALA A 40 -8.94 -0.30 -22.10
N ARG A 41 -9.19 -1.45 -22.74
CA ARG A 41 -8.75 -1.72 -24.11
C ARG A 41 -9.41 -0.76 -25.11
N GLU A 42 -10.70 -0.51 -24.97
CA GLU A 42 -11.49 0.34 -25.87
C GLU A 42 -11.21 1.84 -25.67
N SER A 43 -10.77 2.24 -24.47
CA SER A 43 -10.49 3.65 -24.14
C SER A 43 -9.33 4.28 -24.92
N GLY A 44 -8.42 3.49 -25.48
CA GLY A 44 -7.18 3.98 -26.11
C GLY A 44 -6.16 4.58 -25.14
N ARG A 45 -6.40 4.55 -23.82
CA ARG A 45 -5.54 5.19 -22.79
C ARG A 45 -4.25 4.42 -22.45
N PHE A 46 -4.06 3.25 -23.04
CA PHE A 46 -2.90 2.38 -22.82
C PHE A 46 -2.14 2.07 -24.12
N PRO A 47 -1.72 3.09 -24.91
CA PRO A 47 -1.20 2.89 -26.26
C PRO A 47 0.12 2.10 -26.32
N THR A 48 0.90 2.12 -25.23
CA THR A 48 2.18 1.41 -25.12
C THR A 48 2.05 0.02 -24.48
N VAL A 49 0.85 -0.40 -24.10
CA VAL A 49 0.59 -1.64 -23.37
C VAL A 49 -0.13 -2.63 -24.28
N THR A 50 0.50 -3.77 -24.56
CA THR A 50 -0.17 -4.84 -25.33
C THR A 50 -1.45 -5.33 -24.64
N ALA A 51 -2.43 -5.80 -25.40
CA ALA A 51 -3.69 -6.32 -24.85
C ALA A 51 -3.48 -7.43 -23.79
N ARG A 52 -2.50 -8.31 -24.02
CA ARG A 52 -2.10 -9.34 -23.05
C ARG A 52 -1.57 -8.72 -21.76
N ARG A 53 -0.70 -7.70 -21.87
CA ARG A 53 -0.13 -7.03 -20.69
C ARG A 53 -1.21 -6.27 -19.91
N LEU A 54 -2.13 -5.60 -20.60
CA LEU A 54 -3.25 -4.89 -19.98
C LEU A 54 -4.14 -5.85 -19.19
N ARG A 55 -4.45 -7.02 -19.75
CA ARG A 55 -5.18 -8.08 -19.03
C ARG A 55 -4.47 -8.47 -17.73
N ASN A 56 -3.15 -8.70 -17.78
CA ASN A 56 -2.40 -9.07 -16.57
C ASN A 56 -2.36 -7.92 -15.55
N ILE A 57 -2.22 -6.67 -15.99
CA ILE A 57 -2.29 -5.50 -15.10
C ILE A 57 -3.65 -5.46 -14.39
N VAL A 58 -4.75 -5.65 -15.11
CA VAL A 58 -6.09 -5.61 -14.51
C VAL A 58 -6.31 -6.81 -13.59
N ALA A 59 -6.05 -8.04 -14.04
CA ALA A 59 -6.38 -9.26 -13.33
C ALA A 59 -5.42 -9.57 -12.17
N GLU A 60 -4.12 -9.33 -12.33
CA GLU A 60 -3.09 -9.74 -11.37
C GLU A 60 -2.60 -8.59 -10.48
N CYS A 61 -2.86 -7.33 -10.86
CA CYS A 61 -2.45 -6.16 -10.07
C CYS A 61 -3.63 -5.33 -9.57
N PHE A 62 -4.45 -4.77 -10.46
CA PHE A 62 -5.52 -3.84 -10.07
C PHE A 62 -6.63 -4.52 -9.26
N ALA A 63 -7.18 -5.62 -9.79
CA ALA A 63 -8.28 -6.34 -9.16
C ALA A 63 -7.96 -6.83 -7.73
N PRO A 64 -6.84 -7.55 -7.48
CA PRO A 64 -6.53 -8.02 -6.13
C PRO A 64 -6.19 -6.88 -5.15
N ARG A 65 -5.81 -5.69 -5.64
CA ARG A 65 -5.53 -4.52 -4.80
C ARG A 65 -6.79 -3.72 -4.47
N TYR A 66 -7.69 -3.53 -5.44
CA TYR A 66 -8.72 -2.50 -5.34
C TYR A 66 -10.17 -2.98 -5.56
N LEU A 67 -10.37 -4.16 -6.14
CA LEU A 67 -11.72 -4.75 -6.33
C LEU A 67 -12.12 -5.70 -5.19
N VAL A 68 -11.40 -5.65 -4.07
CA VAL A 68 -11.70 -6.40 -2.84
C VAL A 68 -12.81 -5.70 -2.03
N GLY A 69 -13.47 -6.44 -1.13
CA GLY A 69 -14.48 -5.85 -0.22
C GLY A 69 -15.59 -5.10 -0.95
N GLY A 70 -16.12 -5.66 -2.04
CA GLY A 70 -17.12 -4.99 -2.87
C GLY A 70 -16.57 -3.82 -3.70
N ALA A 71 -15.25 -3.78 -3.95
CA ALA A 71 -14.54 -2.70 -4.62
C ALA A 71 -14.57 -1.34 -3.89
N ALA A 72 -14.77 -1.37 -2.57
CA ALA A 72 -14.70 -0.17 -1.74
C ALA A 72 -13.38 0.61 -1.90
N PRO A 73 -12.19 -0.03 -1.97
CA PRO A 73 -10.96 0.70 -2.23
C PRO A 73 -10.98 1.42 -3.60
N ALA A 74 -11.42 0.76 -4.67
CA ALA A 74 -11.52 1.41 -5.98
C ALA A 74 -12.44 2.64 -5.95
N ALA A 75 -13.59 2.55 -5.27
CA ALA A 75 -14.52 3.67 -5.11
C ALA A 75 -13.87 4.84 -4.34
N HIS A 76 -13.25 4.55 -3.19
CA HIS A 76 -12.62 5.59 -2.37
C HIS A 76 -11.42 6.24 -3.08
N LEU A 77 -10.50 5.43 -3.62
CA LEU A 77 -9.31 5.96 -4.30
C LEU A 77 -9.68 6.73 -5.57
N LYS A 78 -10.72 6.34 -6.31
CA LYS A 78 -11.21 7.10 -7.46
C LYS A 78 -11.66 8.50 -7.05
N LYS A 79 -12.46 8.60 -5.98
CA LYS A 79 -12.94 9.87 -5.43
C LYS A 79 -11.79 10.75 -4.97
N LEU A 80 -10.90 10.20 -4.14
CA LEU A 80 -9.76 10.93 -3.57
C LEU A 80 -8.76 11.36 -4.65
N ALA A 81 -8.54 10.55 -5.68
CA ALA A 81 -7.59 10.87 -6.76
C ALA A 81 -7.91 12.17 -7.51
N ALA A 82 -9.15 12.67 -7.43
CA ALA A 82 -9.57 13.92 -8.05
C ALA A 82 -9.23 15.16 -7.21
N SER A 83 -8.93 15.01 -5.91
CA SER A 83 -8.92 16.13 -4.96
C SER A 83 -7.67 16.18 -4.07
N ILE A 84 -7.07 15.04 -3.75
CA ILE A 84 -5.91 14.97 -2.85
C ILE A 84 -4.58 15.07 -3.62
N PRO A 85 -3.49 15.51 -2.97
CA PRO A 85 -2.17 15.50 -3.58
C PRO A 85 -1.77 14.11 -4.09
N ALA A 86 -1.10 14.06 -5.23
CA ALA A 86 -0.66 12.79 -5.83
C ALA A 86 0.23 11.96 -4.90
N ALA A 87 1.01 12.60 -4.02
CA ALA A 87 1.85 11.94 -3.03
C ALA A 87 1.03 11.21 -1.96
N ASP A 88 -0.08 11.80 -1.49
CA ASP A 88 -0.98 11.19 -0.51
C ASP A 88 -1.68 9.97 -1.11
N LEU A 89 -2.15 10.08 -2.35
CA LEU A 89 -2.75 8.97 -3.08
C LEU A 89 -1.77 7.79 -3.25
N LEU A 90 -0.48 8.08 -3.49
CA LEU A 90 0.56 7.05 -3.57
C LEU A 90 0.70 6.26 -2.26
N GLN A 91 0.55 6.91 -1.11
CA GLN A 91 0.59 6.23 0.18
C GLN A 91 -0.60 5.28 0.35
N LEU A 92 -1.80 5.68 -0.08
CA LEU A 92 -2.96 4.79 -0.09
C LEU A 92 -2.74 3.59 -1.01
N MET A 93 -2.23 3.83 -2.23
CA MET A 93 -1.90 2.76 -3.17
C MET A 93 -0.83 1.80 -2.63
N LEU A 94 0.15 2.32 -1.87
CA LEU A 94 1.17 1.51 -1.20
C LEU A 94 0.53 0.53 -0.21
N VAL A 95 -0.38 1.01 0.65
CA VAL A 95 -1.08 0.17 1.64
C VAL A 95 -1.79 -1.00 0.97
N PHE A 96 -2.65 -0.73 -0.03
CA PHE A 96 -3.37 -1.78 -0.76
C PHE A 96 -2.44 -2.71 -1.53
N THR A 97 -1.32 -2.20 -2.05
CA THR A 97 -0.33 -3.03 -2.72
C THR A 97 0.39 -3.96 -1.75
N CYS A 98 0.74 -3.51 -0.55
CA CYS A 98 1.34 -4.33 0.50
C CYS A 98 0.37 -5.39 1.03
N ARG A 99 -0.92 -5.04 1.19
CA ARG A 99 -1.96 -6.01 1.58
C ARG A 99 -2.16 -7.11 0.53
N ALA A 100 -2.16 -6.74 -0.75
CA ALA A 100 -2.24 -7.72 -1.84
C ALA A 100 -0.92 -8.49 -2.06
N ASN A 101 0.23 -7.94 -1.64
CA ASN A 101 1.55 -8.53 -1.80
C ASN A 101 2.31 -8.48 -0.47
N PRO A 102 2.04 -9.41 0.48
CA PRO A 102 2.61 -9.37 1.83
C PRO A 102 4.14 -9.32 1.89
N ILE A 103 4.82 -9.84 0.86
CA ILE A 103 6.28 -9.78 0.74
C ILE A 103 6.80 -8.34 0.63
N LEU A 104 6.06 -7.43 -0.01
CA LEU A 104 6.42 -6.01 -0.07
C LEU A 104 6.30 -5.35 1.29
N GLY A 105 5.19 -5.60 2.00
CA GLY A 105 4.98 -5.09 3.35
C GLY A 105 6.04 -5.61 4.32
N GLY A 106 6.36 -6.90 4.26
CA GLY A 106 7.44 -7.51 5.03
C GLY A 106 8.80 -6.87 4.73
N PHE A 107 9.14 -6.68 3.46
CA PHE A 107 10.39 -6.03 3.09
C PHE A 107 10.48 -4.59 3.63
N ILE A 108 9.39 -3.83 3.58
CA ILE A 108 9.37 -2.46 4.12
C ILE A 108 9.59 -2.46 5.63
N ARG A 109 8.90 -3.34 6.36
CA ARG A 109 8.98 -3.43 7.83
C ARG A 109 10.31 -4.00 8.32
N GLU A 110 10.84 -5.02 7.65
CA GLU A 110 11.98 -5.81 8.13
C GLU A 110 13.32 -5.37 7.52
N VAL A 111 13.31 -4.61 6.42
CA VAL A 111 14.54 -4.13 5.77
C VAL A 111 14.56 -2.61 5.65
N TYR A 112 13.54 -1.99 5.04
CA TYR A 112 13.56 -0.55 4.77
C TYR A 112 13.64 0.28 6.05
N TRP A 113 12.71 0.09 6.99
CA TRP A 113 12.69 0.87 8.23
C TRP A 113 13.90 0.61 9.13
N PRO A 114 14.36 -0.65 9.33
CA PRO A 114 15.61 -0.91 10.05
C PRO A 114 16.84 -0.26 9.41
N ARG A 115 16.95 -0.25 8.08
CA ARG A 115 18.01 0.47 7.36
C ARG A 115 17.93 1.98 7.58
N TYR A 116 16.73 2.55 7.41
CA TYR A 116 16.49 3.98 7.63
C TYR A 116 16.87 4.39 9.06
N ALA A 117 16.37 3.67 10.07
CA ALA A 117 16.63 3.94 11.48
C ALA A 117 18.12 3.73 11.86
N GLY A 118 18.79 2.79 11.20
CA GLY A 118 20.23 2.56 11.34
C GLY A 118 21.13 3.61 10.69
N GLY A 119 20.56 4.64 10.05
CA GLY A 119 21.32 5.72 9.41
C GLY A 119 21.93 5.35 8.05
N TYR A 120 21.52 4.21 7.47
CA TYR A 120 21.92 3.87 6.11
C TYR A 120 21.32 4.88 5.12
N THR A 121 22.07 5.21 4.08
CA THR A 121 21.62 6.14 3.03
C THR A 121 21.07 5.41 1.79
N GLU A 122 21.28 4.10 1.68
CA GLU A 122 20.97 3.30 0.49
C GLU A 122 20.46 1.90 0.83
N ILE A 123 19.67 1.34 -0.09
CA ILE A 123 19.23 -0.07 -0.10
C ILE A 123 19.53 -0.66 -1.48
N SER A 124 20.12 -1.85 -1.47
CA SER A 124 20.47 -2.61 -2.67
C SER A 124 19.49 -3.76 -2.95
N ASN A 125 19.54 -4.26 -4.18
CA ASN A 125 18.86 -5.49 -4.57
C ASN A 125 19.44 -6.71 -3.83
N ASP A 126 20.69 -6.66 -3.36
CA ASP A 126 21.27 -7.74 -2.55
C ASP A 126 20.66 -7.77 -1.14
N ASP A 127 20.30 -6.60 -0.60
CA ASP A 127 19.55 -6.52 0.67
C ASP A 127 18.17 -7.14 0.55
N ALA A 128 17.48 -6.85 -0.57
CA ALA A 128 16.22 -7.50 -0.92
C ALA A 128 16.39 -9.00 -1.17
N LYS A 129 17.49 -9.42 -1.80
CA LYS A 129 17.81 -10.84 -2.04
C LYS A 129 17.98 -11.59 -0.72
N MET A 130 18.77 -11.07 0.20
CA MET A 130 18.96 -11.66 1.53
C MET A 130 17.63 -11.80 2.28
N PHE A 131 16.74 -10.81 2.18
CA PHE A 131 15.40 -10.89 2.76
C PHE A 131 14.56 -12.01 2.12
N VAL A 132 14.55 -12.10 0.79
CA VAL A 132 13.80 -13.15 0.08
C VAL A 132 14.33 -14.54 0.41
N GLU A 133 15.65 -14.72 0.45
CA GLU A 133 16.30 -16.00 0.79
C GLU A 133 15.95 -16.43 2.22
N ARG A 134 16.06 -15.52 3.20
CA ARG A 134 15.63 -15.78 4.58
C ARG A 134 14.15 -16.15 4.65
N ALA A 135 13.28 -15.43 3.94
CA ALA A 135 11.86 -15.74 3.93
C ALA A 135 11.55 -17.13 3.33
N ILE A 136 12.35 -17.61 2.37
CA ILE A 136 12.26 -18.97 1.84
C ILE A 136 12.69 -19.98 2.91
N ASP A 137 13.83 -19.74 3.57
CA ASP A 137 14.38 -20.61 4.60
C ASP A 137 13.46 -20.70 5.83
N ASP A 138 12.80 -19.59 6.19
CA ASP A 138 11.80 -19.50 7.26
C ASP A 138 10.43 -20.11 6.87
N GLY A 139 10.29 -20.65 5.65
CA GLY A 139 9.05 -21.28 5.18
C GLY A 139 7.91 -20.28 4.91
N ARG A 140 8.20 -18.99 4.73
CA ARG A 140 7.18 -17.96 4.41
C ARG A 140 6.71 -18.04 2.97
N THR A 141 7.35 -18.84 2.12
CA THR A 141 6.92 -19.13 0.73
C THR A 141 6.29 -20.51 0.63
N SER A 142 5.24 -20.68 -0.19
CA SER A 142 4.59 -21.99 -0.38
C SER A 142 5.45 -23.03 -1.13
N LYS A 143 6.44 -22.58 -1.88
CA LYS A 143 7.41 -23.40 -2.61
C LYS A 143 8.75 -22.68 -2.64
N ARG A 144 9.84 -23.45 -2.64
CA ARG A 144 11.18 -22.91 -2.89
C ARG A 144 11.23 -22.28 -4.29
N TRP A 145 11.79 -21.08 -4.37
CA TRP A 145 11.93 -20.35 -5.64
C TRP A 145 13.27 -20.61 -6.31
N SER A 146 13.29 -20.54 -7.64
CA SER A 146 14.54 -20.58 -8.40
C SER A 146 15.38 -19.33 -8.15
N GLU A 147 16.70 -19.39 -8.36
CA GLU A 147 17.59 -18.23 -8.24
C GLU A 147 17.15 -17.06 -9.14
N THR A 148 16.67 -17.36 -10.36
CA THR A 148 16.15 -16.35 -11.27
C THR A 148 14.89 -15.68 -10.72
N THR A 149 14.01 -16.45 -10.08
CA THR A 149 12.81 -15.93 -9.40
C THR A 149 13.19 -15.04 -8.24
N VAL A 150 14.11 -15.47 -7.38
CA VAL A 150 14.64 -14.69 -6.25
C VAL A 150 15.21 -13.36 -6.74
N ARG A 151 16.08 -13.38 -7.75
CA ARG A 151 16.67 -12.17 -8.34
C ARG A 151 15.62 -11.20 -8.86
N ARG A 152 14.59 -11.70 -9.56
CA ARG A 152 13.50 -10.88 -10.08
C ARG A 152 12.68 -10.24 -8.97
N VAL A 153 12.21 -11.03 -8.00
CA VAL A 153 11.42 -10.52 -6.86
C VAL A 153 12.22 -9.46 -6.10
N SER A 154 13.51 -9.68 -5.87
CA SER A 154 14.38 -8.73 -5.17
C SER A 154 14.43 -7.37 -5.86
N GLY A 155 14.65 -7.36 -7.19
CA GLY A 155 14.60 -6.13 -7.97
C GLY A 155 13.21 -5.48 -8.00
N TYR A 156 12.15 -6.28 -7.93
CA TYR A 156 10.79 -5.76 -7.85
C TYR A 156 10.46 -5.12 -6.50
N LEU A 157 11.00 -5.64 -5.40
CA LEU A 157 10.80 -5.04 -4.07
C LEU A 157 11.37 -3.62 -4.00
N THR A 158 12.63 -3.43 -4.43
CA THR A 158 13.26 -2.10 -4.44
C THR A 158 12.61 -1.18 -5.49
N GLY A 159 12.20 -1.73 -6.64
CA GLY A 159 11.45 -1.02 -7.67
C GLY A 159 10.11 -0.49 -7.16
N CYS A 160 9.32 -1.32 -6.46
CA CYS A 160 8.06 -0.90 -5.85
C CYS A 160 8.27 0.21 -4.80
N CYS A 161 9.29 0.07 -3.96
CA CYS A 161 9.63 1.13 -3.00
C CYS A 161 9.96 2.46 -3.70
N ALA A 162 10.60 2.40 -4.88
CA ALA A 162 10.86 3.60 -5.68
C ALA A 162 9.60 4.19 -6.32
N ASP A 163 8.68 3.34 -6.81
CA ASP A 163 7.39 3.78 -7.36
C ASP A 163 6.55 4.55 -6.34
N TYR A 164 6.59 4.12 -5.07
CA TYR A 164 5.86 4.74 -3.96
C TYR A 164 6.62 5.82 -3.19
N GLY A 165 7.85 6.15 -3.62
CA GLY A 165 8.62 7.27 -3.08
C GLY A 165 9.42 6.98 -1.80
N LEU A 166 9.57 5.71 -1.40
CA LEU A 166 10.44 5.31 -0.30
C LEU A 166 11.92 5.33 -0.73
N LEU A 167 12.19 4.99 -2.00
CA LEU A 167 13.53 4.94 -2.59
C LEU A 167 13.63 5.85 -3.83
N GLU A 168 14.84 6.23 -4.22
CA GLU A 168 15.03 7.02 -5.43
C GLU A 168 14.58 6.27 -6.71
N LYS A 169 14.05 7.05 -7.66
CA LYS A 169 13.52 6.54 -8.94
C LYS A 169 14.62 6.13 -9.92
N GLY A 170 14.23 5.37 -10.95
CA GLY A 170 15.09 4.94 -12.05
C GLY A 170 15.44 3.46 -12.02
N LEU A 171 16.12 2.96 -13.05
CA LEU A 171 16.62 1.58 -13.11
C LEU A 171 17.96 1.51 -12.37
N ARG A 172 17.93 1.00 -11.14
CA ARG A 172 19.09 0.91 -10.26
C ARG A 172 19.10 -0.38 -9.46
N SER A 173 20.28 -0.93 -9.22
CA SER A 173 20.50 -2.05 -8.29
C SER A 173 20.72 -1.59 -6.86
N THR A 174 21.11 -0.34 -6.66
CA THR A 174 21.26 0.32 -5.35
C THR A 174 20.56 1.67 -5.43
N ARG A 175 19.71 1.97 -4.45
CA ARG A 175 18.87 3.17 -4.44
C ARG A 175 19.06 3.93 -3.14
N ARG A 176 19.21 5.24 -3.24
CA ARG A 176 19.12 6.13 -2.07
C ARG A 176 17.78 6.02 -1.38
N ILE A 177 17.82 5.98 -0.06
CA ILE A 177 16.67 6.04 0.82
C ILE A 177 16.15 7.48 0.84
N LEU A 178 14.84 7.65 0.64
CA LEU A 178 14.19 8.95 0.70
C LEU A 178 13.46 9.10 2.05
N PRO A 179 13.41 10.32 2.62
CA PRO A 179 12.55 10.59 3.77
C PRO A 179 11.10 10.26 3.44
N TYR A 180 10.47 9.44 4.28
CA TYR A 180 9.10 9.01 4.11
C TYR A 180 8.33 9.25 5.40
N ARG A 181 7.18 9.93 5.31
CA ARG A 181 6.31 10.23 6.45
C ARG A 181 4.87 10.04 6.02
N VAL A 182 4.03 9.52 6.90
CA VAL A 182 2.61 9.40 6.63
C VAL A 182 2.00 10.80 6.39
N ALA A 183 1.20 10.92 5.35
CA ALA A 183 0.42 12.12 5.09
C ALA A 183 -0.84 12.10 5.98
N PRO A 184 -1.31 13.25 6.48
CA PRO A 184 -2.51 13.30 7.31
C PRO A 184 -3.75 12.68 6.64
N THR A 185 -3.87 12.84 5.32
CA THR A 185 -4.92 12.22 4.49
C THR A 185 -4.85 10.70 4.54
N ALA A 186 -3.65 10.14 4.38
CA ALA A 186 -3.43 8.70 4.41
C ALA A 186 -3.64 8.12 5.82
N ALA A 187 -3.16 8.82 6.85
CA ALA A 187 -3.39 8.44 8.24
C ALA A 187 -4.89 8.47 8.60
N GLY A 188 -5.61 9.53 8.22
CA GLY A 188 -7.05 9.64 8.45
C GLY A 188 -7.83 8.54 7.75
N TYR A 189 -7.51 8.28 6.47
CA TYR A 189 -8.11 7.18 5.71
C TYR A 189 -7.88 5.83 6.40
N LEU A 190 -6.63 5.50 6.72
CA LEU A 190 -6.26 4.21 7.32
C LEU A 190 -6.92 4.02 8.69
N ALA A 191 -6.93 5.06 9.54
CA ALA A 191 -7.53 4.99 10.87
C ALA A 191 -9.02 4.65 10.80
N TYR A 192 -9.77 5.35 9.93
CA TYR A 192 -11.19 5.12 9.75
C TYR A 192 -11.50 3.81 9.03
N GLU A 193 -10.69 3.41 8.04
CA GLU A 193 -10.88 2.15 7.33
C GLU A 193 -10.71 0.96 8.28
N LEU A 194 -9.73 1.00 9.17
CA LEU A 194 -9.56 0.00 10.24
C LEU A 194 -10.71 0.03 11.25
N HIS A 195 -11.13 1.21 11.70
CA HIS A 195 -12.25 1.34 12.63
C HIS A 195 -13.56 0.78 12.05
N LEU A 196 -13.89 1.16 10.82
CA LEU A 196 -15.11 0.74 10.13
C LEU A 196 -15.06 -0.73 9.67
N ALA A 197 -13.86 -1.33 9.61
CA ALA A 197 -13.69 -2.78 9.52
C ALA A 197 -13.99 -3.51 10.86
N GLY A 198 -14.36 -2.78 11.92
CA GLY A 198 -14.78 -3.32 13.21
C GLY A 198 -13.67 -3.43 14.26
N LEU A 199 -12.48 -2.86 14.00
CA LEU A 199 -11.40 -2.86 14.99
C LEU A 199 -11.70 -1.85 16.10
N GLY A 200 -11.53 -2.29 17.34
CA GLY A 200 -11.54 -1.40 18.50
C GLY A 200 -10.33 -0.47 18.52
N ASP A 201 -10.43 0.65 19.24
CA ASP A 201 -9.43 1.74 19.23
C ASP A 201 -8.00 1.27 19.48
N ASN A 202 -7.81 0.37 20.45
CA ASN A 202 -6.49 -0.19 20.74
C ASN A 202 -5.93 -1.06 19.60
N ALA A 203 -6.80 -1.80 18.90
CA ALA A 203 -6.41 -2.60 17.74
C ALA A 203 -6.10 -1.72 16.54
N VAL A 204 -6.83 -0.62 16.35
CA VAL A 204 -6.50 0.40 15.33
C VAL A 204 -5.10 0.94 15.58
N LEU A 205 -4.78 1.38 16.81
CA LEU A 205 -3.47 1.92 17.16
C LEU A 205 -2.31 0.92 16.99
N ALA A 206 -2.58 -0.38 17.14
CA ALA A 206 -1.58 -1.43 17.07
C ALA A 206 -1.50 -2.14 15.69
N HIS A 207 -2.28 -1.68 14.70
CA HIS A 207 -2.38 -2.37 13.42
C HIS A 207 -1.06 -2.35 12.63
N GLU A 208 -0.71 -3.45 11.96
CA GLU A 208 0.58 -3.61 11.29
C GLU A 208 0.77 -2.70 10.06
N ASP A 209 -0.31 -2.13 9.53
CA ASP A 209 -0.22 -1.21 8.40
C ASP A 209 0.45 0.12 8.76
N TRP A 210 0.40 0.54 10.02
CA TRP A 210 1.13 1.71 10.49
C TRP A 210 2.65 1.55 10.36
N GLN A 211 3.13 0.31 10.46
CA GLN A 211 4.56 -0.01 10.30
C GLN A 211 5.03 0.15 8.85
N LEU A 212 4.13 0.24 7.86
CA LEU A 212 4.50 0.64 6.49
C LEU A 212 5.06 2.07 6.46
N PHE A 213 4.67 2.89 7.43
CA PHE A 213 5.14 4.26 7.64
C PHE A 213 6.17 4.39 8.76
N GLY A 214 6.68 3.27 9.28
CA GLY A 214 7.69 3.26 10.35
C GLY A 214 7.12 3.66 11.72
N MET A 215 5.79 3.63 11.86
CA MET A 215 5.11 4.10 13.06
C MET A 215 4.84 2.94 14.02
N GLY A 216 5.29 3.09 15.26
CA GLY A 216 4.83 2.29 16.39
C GLY A 216 3.53 2.86 16.99
N ARG A 217 2.97 2.15 17.97
CA ARG A 217 1.70 2.52 18.63
C ARG A 217 1.67 3.98 19.09
N GLU A 218 2.74 4.46 19.74
CA GLU A 218 2.81 5.82 20.26
C GLU A 218 2.88 6.87 19.14
N ASP A 219 3.61 6.58 18.06
CA ASP A 219 3.65 7.45 16.87
C ASP A 219 2.25 7.58 16.24
N VAL A 220 1.50 6.47 16.19
CA VAL A 220 0.11 6.46 15.70
C VAL A 220 -0.78 7.28 16.61
N LEU A 221 -0.69 7.09 17.93
CA LEU A 221 -1.46 7.87 18.88
C LEU A 221 -1.21 9.39 18.71
N ASP A 222 0.05 9.78 18.55
CA ASP A 222 0.40 11.18 18.33
C ASP A 222 -0.07 11.71 16.97
N GLU A 223 -0.06 10.89 15.92
CA GLU A 223 -0.67 11.24 14.64
C GLU A 223 -2.19 11.42 14.77
N LEU A 224 -2.88 10.52 15.48
CA LEU A 224 -4.32 10.66 15.70
C LEU A 224 -4.66 11.91 16.55
N LYS A 225 -3.83 12.27 17.53
CA LYS A 225 -3.97 13.57 18.23
C LYS A 225 -3.85 14.73 17.26
N ARG A 226 -2.90 14.70 16.31
CA ARG A 226 -2.78 15.72 15.25
C ARG A 226 -4.01 15.78 14.34
N LEU A 227 -4.58 14.63 13.96
CA LEU A 227 -5.85 14.57 13.21
C LEU A 227 -7.03 15.09 14.04
N SER A 228 -7.00 14.90 15.36
CA SER A 228 -8.01 15.43 16.28
C SER A 228 -8.05 16.96 16.27
N LEU A 229 -6.87 17.61 16.23
CA LEU A 229 -6.77 19.07 16.09
C LEU A 229 -7.36 19.59 14.77
N LYS A 230 -7.37 18.76 13.72
CA LYS A 230 -8.05 19.06 12.44
C LYS A 230 -9.54 18.75 12.47
N GLY A 231 -10.06 18.31 13.60
CA GLY A 231 -11.47 18.00 13.79
C GLY A 231 -11.92 16.73 13.09
N LEU A 232 -11.03 15.83 12.67
CA LEU A 232 -11.45 14.57 12.03
C LEU A 232 -11.96 13.53 13.02
N LEU A 233 -11.44 13.52 14.24
CA LEU A 233 -11.79 12.57 15.31
C LEU A 233 -11.52 13.21 16.68
N ILE A 234 -11.87 12.53 17.76
CA ILE A 234 -11.59 12.97 19.13
C ILE A 234 -10.75 11.92 19.82
N VAL A 235 -9.53 12.24 20.25
CA VAL A 235 -8.70 11.32 21.03
C VAL A 235 -8.80 11.67 22.50
N GLN A 236 -9.12 10.68 23.33
CA GLN A 236 -9.03 10.75 24.78
C GLN A 236 -8.07 9.66 25.25
N ALA A 237 -6.97 10.06 25.89
CA ALA A 237 -5.95 9.13 26.39
C ALA A 237 -5.68 9.40 27.87
N ALA A 238 -5.74 8.37 28.70
CA ALA A 238 -5.42 8.41 30.13
C ALA A 238 -4.66 7.14 30.52
N GLY A 239 -3.37 7.27 30.81
CA GLY A 239 -2.48 6.12 30.96
C GLY A 239 -2.48 5.26 29.69
N ASP A 240 -2.67 3.95 29.85
CA ASP A 240 -2.72 3.00 28.74
C ASP A 240 -4.09 2.94 28.04
N VAL A 241 -5.10 3.60 28.60
CA VAL A 241 -6.46 3.60 28.06
C VAL A 241 -6.59 4.71 27.01
N VAL A 242 -6.83 4.30 25.77
CA VAL A 242 -7.18 5.21 24.68
C VAL A 242 -8.60 4.94 24.21
N ARG A 243 -9.36 6.03 24.06
CA ARG A 243 -10.68 6.05 23.43
C ARG A 243 -10.67 7.04 22.27
N ILE A 244 -11.22 6.62 21.14
CA ILE A 244 -11.33 7.44 19.93
C ILE A 244 -12.82 7.67 19.63
N GLY A 245 -13.22 8.93 19.59
CA GLY A 245 -14.51 9.37 19.10
C GLY A 245 -14.46 9.55 17.59
N TRP A 246 -15.10 8.65 16.86
CA TRP A 246 -15.17 8.64 15.40
C TRP A 246 -16.36 9.48 14.92
N LYS A 247 -16.09 10.55 14.16
CA LYS A 247 -17.11 11.51 13.71
C LYS A 247 -17.89 11.01 12.50
N TYR A 248 -17.24 10.29 11.59
CA TYR A 248 -17.84 9.78 10.37
C TYR A 248 -18.19 8.30 10.51
N GLN A 249 -19.38 7.91 10.07
CA GLN A 249 -19.90 6.54 10.20
C GLN A 249 -19.67 5.71 8.92
N THR A 250 -19.23 6.35 7.83
CA THR A 250 -18.94 5.67 6.57
C THR A 250 -17.66 6.21 5.95
N MET A 251 -17.01 5.38 5.13
CA MET A 251 -15.82 5.80 4.41
C MET A 251 -16.12 6.85 3.35
N GLU A 252 -17.32 6.86 2.78
CA GLU A 252 -17.76 7.85 1.80
C GLU A 252 -17.79 9.25 2.43
N ALA A 253 -18.38 9.37 3.62
CA ALA A 253 -18.47 10.63 4.36
C ALA A 253 -17.09 11.13 4.82
N LEU A 254 -16.20 10.22 5.22
CA LEU A 254 -14.80 10.59 5.47
C LEU A 254 -14.14 11.11 4.19
N CYS A 255 -14.28 10.39 3.09
CA CYS A 255 -13.67 10.76 1.80
C CYS A 255 -14.18 12.12 1.29
N ASP A 256 -15.39 12.58 1.67
CA ASP A 256 -15.89 13.93 1.35
C ASP A 256 -15.17 15.05 2.13
N VAL A 257 -14.53 14.73 3.25
CA VAL A 257 -13.91 15.72 4.14
C VAL A 257 -12.40 15.74 4.00
N ILE A 258 -11.79 14.58 3.75
CA ILE A 258 -10.33 14.49 3.54
C ILE A 258 -9.91 14.75 2.09
N SER A 259 -10.88 14.86 1.18
CA SER A 259 -10.70 15.20 -0.24
C SER A 259 -10.16 16.59 -0.44
#